data_AF-A0AAU0NNP2-F1
#
_entry.id   AF-A0AAU0NNP2-F1
#
_cell.length_a   1.000
_cell.length_b   1.000
_cell.length_c   1.000
_cell.angle_alpha   90.00
_cell.angle_beta   90.00
_cell.angle_gamma   90.00
#
_symmetry.space_group_name_H-M   'P 1'
#
loop_
_entity.id
_entity.type
_entity.pdbx_description
1 polymer ?
#
loop_
_entity_poly.entity_id
_entity_poly.type
_entity_poly.pdbx_seq_one_letter_code
_entity_poly.pdbx_strand_id
1 'polypeptide(L)'
;MSFLGTKKLYRIEITERCYYAPLYGTGTAMPSFESVEKSGNFGSIPKGITGWIVEKLGKKYFRPDENQEGIELFTPANQPIVLIPYGKIDGHYKKI
;
A
#
# COMPACT_ATOMS: atom_id res chain seq x y z
N MET A 1 2.71 27.42 10.64
CA MET A 1 2.25 26.10 11.13
C MET A 1 1.94 25.21 9.94
N SER A 2 2.85 24.30 9.59
CA SER A 2 2.71 23.40 8.43
C SER A 2 1.92 22.15 8.83
N PHE A 3 0.58 22.24 8.85
CA PHE A 3 -0.32 21.15 9.23
C PHE A 3 -0.56 20.08 8.14
N LEU A 4 0.24 20.02 7.08
CA LEU A 4 0.01 19.14 5.92
C LEU A 4 1.25 18.34 5.47
N GLY A 5 2.25 18.17 6.34
CA GLY A 5 3.45 17.39 6.02
C GLY A 5 3.23 15.89 6.25
N THR A 6 3.48 15.06 5.24
CA THR A 6 3.67 13.61 5.44
C THR A 6 5.08 13.39 5.99
N LYS A 7 5.24 12.83 7.19
CA LYS A 7 6.55 12.57 7.81
C LYS A 7 7.01 11.15 7.48
N LYS A 8 8.18 10.98 6.87
CA LYS A 8 8.81 9.65 6.71
C LYS A 8 9.33 9.16 8.06
N LEU A 9 9.01 7.93 8.44
CA LEU A 9 9.42 7.32 9.71
C LEU A 9 10.60 6.36 9.51
N TYR A 10 10.41 5.29 8.74
CA TYR A 10 11.44 4.28 8.46
C TYR A 10 11.08 3.47 7.21
N ARG A 11 12.06 2.76 6.63
CA ARG A 11 11.84 1.87 5.50
C ARG A 11 11.50 0.46 5.96
N ILE A 12 10.73 -0.22 5.13
CA ILE A 12 10.32 -1.60 5.36
C ILE A 12 10.34 -2.41 4.07
N GLU A 13 10.39 -3.72 4.24
CA GLU A 13 10.13 -4.73 3.22
C GLU A 13 9.05 -5.68 3.76
N ILE A 14 8.01 -5.92 2.98
CA ILE A 14 6.94 -6.86 3.31
C ILE A 14 7.50 -8.28 3.32
N THR A 15 7.36 -8.99 4.44
CA THR A 15 7.98 -10.31 4.66
C THR A 15 7.09 -11.47 4.23
N GLU A 16 5.79 -11.26 4.15
CA GLU A 16 4.79 -12.24 3.76
C GLU A 16 3.60 -11.57 3.05
N ARG A 17 2.83 -12.34 2.29
CA ARG A 17 1.70 -11.78 1.52
C ARG A 17 0.63 -11.25 2.47
N CYS A 18 0.35 -9.95 2.40
CA CYS A 18 -0.72 -9.33 3.17
C CYS A 18 -2.00 -9.32 2.34
N TYR A 19 -3.05 -9.95 2.85
CA TYR A 19 -4.37 -9.87 2.25
C TYR A 19 -5.10 -8.65 2.81
N TYR A 20 -5.53 -7.75 1.93
CA TYR A 20 -6.46 -6.70 2.27
C TYR A 20 -7.75 -6.93 1.48
N ALA A 21 -8.86 -7.10 2.19
CA ALA A 21 -10.15 -6.91 1.56
C ALA A 21 -10.10 -5.52 0.90
N PRO A 22 -10.36 -5.40 -0.42
CA PRO A 22 -10.38 -4.09 -1.03
C PRO A 22 -11.36 -3.25 -0.24
N LEU A 23 -11.01 -2.00 0.03
CA LEU A 23 -11.90 -1.05 0.71
C LEU A 23 -13.08 -0.81 -0.25
N TYR A 24 -14.02 -1.74 -0.35
CA TYR A 24 -15.26 -1.54 -1.08
C TYR A 24 -16.23 -0.80 -0.16
N GLY A 25 -15.88 0.47 0.09
CA GLY A 25 -16.79 1.48 0.61
C GLY A 25 -17.06 2.49 -0.50
N THR A 26 -18.31 2.93 -0.62
CA THR A 26 -18.77 3.97 -1.54
C THR A 26 -17.76 5.13 -1.60
N GLY A 27 -17.05 5.29 -2.72
CA GLY A 27 -16.21 6.46 -3.00
C GLY A 27 -14.68 6.25 -2.99
N THR A 28 -14.16 5.03 -2.86
CA THR A 28 -12.71 4.77 -3.06
C THR A 28 -12.45 4.19 -4.46
N ALA A 29 -11.46 4.76 -5.17
CA ALA A 29 -11.12 4.38 -6.54
C ALA A 29 -10.63 2.92 -6.60
N MET A 30 -11.33 2.09 -7.38
CA MET A 30 -10.92 0.71 -7.61
C MET A 30 -9.59 0.64 -8.37
N PRO A 31 -8.75 -0.39 -8.12
CA PRO A 31 -7.68 -0.70 -9.04
C PRO A 31 -8.26 -1.13 -10.40
N SER A 32 -7.50 -0.94 -11.48
CA SER A 32 -7.99 -1.11 -12.86
C SER A 32 -8.51 -2.52 -13.14
N PHE A 33 -9.62 -2.62 -13.88
CA PHE A 33 -10.23 -3.89 -14.29
C PHE A 33 -9.25 -4.86 -14.97
N GLU A 34 -8.28 -4.35 -15.76
CA GLU A 34 -7.24 -5.19 -16.39
C GLU A 34 -6.38 -5.96 -15.40
N SER A 35 -6.13 -5.40 -14.20
CA SER A 35 -5.33 -6.08 -13.20
C SER A 35 -6.15 -7.20 -12.52
N VAL A 36 -7.49 -7.06 -12.48
CA VAL A 36 -8.43 -8.05 -11.90
C VAL A 36 -8.44 -9.32 -12.74
N GLU A 37 -8.52 -9.17 -14.07
CA GLU A 37 -8.57 -10.28 -15.01
C GLU A 37 -7.25 -11.05 -15.10
N LYS A 38 -6.10 -10.38 -14.94
CA LYS A 38 -4.80 -11.03 -15.13
C LYS A 38 -4.33 -11.91 -13.98
N SER A 39 -4.79 -11.70 -12.75
CA SER A 39 -4.08 -12.22 -11.58
C SER A 39 -4.93 -12.96 -10.54
N GLY A 40 -6.26 -12.83 -10.55
CA GLY A 40 -7.18 -13.48 -9.59
C GLY A 40 -6.92 -13.17 -8.10
N ASN A 41 -5.92 -12.34 -7.77
CA ASN A 41 -5.41 -12.07 -6.42
C ASN A 41 -5.48 -10.57 -6.11
N PHE A 42 -6.56 -9.94 -6.55
CA PHE A 42 -6.87 -8.56 -6.23
C PHE A 42 -7.02 -8.37 -4.73
N GLY A 43 -6.42 -7.32 -4.19
CA GLY A 43 -6.48 -7.11 -2.74
C GLY A 43 -5.32 -7.74 -1.98
N SER A 44 -4.15 -7.93 -2.59
CA SER A 44 -2.99 -8.46 -1.86
C SER A 44 -1.71 -7.68 -2.12
N ILE A 45 -0.94 -7.46 -1.06
CA ILE A 45 0.42 -6.90 -1.13
C ILE A 45 1.37 -8.11 -1.12
N PRO A 46 2.11 -8.37 -2.21
CA PRO A 46 3.03 -9.50 -2.25
C PRO A 46 4.23 -9.28 -1.31
N LYS A 47 4.86 -10.39 -0.95
CA LYS A 47 6.15 -10.40 -0.27
C LYS A 47 7.20 -9.69 -1.15
N GLY A 48 8.11 -8.96 -0.52
CA GLY A 48 9.21 -8.27 -1.18
C GLY A 48 8.90 -6.84 -1.60
N ILE A 49 7.65 -6.38 -1.48
CA ILE A 49 7.32 -4.98 -1.69
C ILE A 49 8.03 -4.12 -0.64
N THR A 50 8.80 -3.17 -1.11
CA THR A 50 9.51 -2.19 -0.28
C THR A 50 8.78 -0.86 -0.25
N GLY A 51 9.04 -0.07 0.78
CA GLY A 51 8.50 1.28 0.87
C GLY A 51 8.79 1.95 2.20
N TRP A 52 8.05 3.02 2.45
CA TRP A 52 8.17 3.84 3.64
C TRP A 52 6.97 3.68 4.55
N ILE A 53 7.23 3.52 5.85
CA ILE A 53 6.25 3.91 6.86
C ILE A 53 6.29 5.43 6.98
N VAL A 54 5.13 6.04 6.78
CA VAL A 54 4.93 7.47 6.87
C VAL A 54 3.84 7.81 7.87
N GLU A 55 3.93 8.97 8.49
CA GLU A 55 2.90 9.51 9.38
C GLU A 55 2.21 10.71 8.72
N LYS A 56 0.88 10.69 8.71
CA LYS A 56 0.04 11.76 8.20
C LYS A 56 -1.15 11.93 9.14
N LEU A 57 -1.35 13.15 9.65
CA LEU A 57 -2.42 13.48 10.62
C LEU A 57 -2.41 12.55 11.86
N GLY A 58 -1.22 12.23 12.39
CA GLY A 58 -1.04 11.36 13.55
C GLY A 58 -1.30 9.87 13.30
N LYS A 59 -1.58 9.48 12.05
CA LYS A 59 -1.80 8.07 11.65
C LYS A 59 -0.65 7.57 10.81
N LYS A 60 -0.27 6.30 11.03
CA LYS A 60 0.78 5.62 10.26
C LYS A 60 0.19 4.95 9.02
N TYR A 61 0.92 5.06 7.92
CA TYR A 61 0.61 4.45 6.65
C TYR A 61 1.86 3.84 6.05
N PHE A 62 1.68 2.78 5.28
CA PHE A 62 2.67 2.26 4.37
C PHE A 62 2.48 2.90 3.00
N ARG A 63 3.57 3.47 2.47
CA ARG A 63 3.67 3.97 1.11
C ARG A 63 4.65 3.07 0.36
N PRO A 64 4.18 2.21 -0.57
CA PRO A 64 5.08 1.41 -1.40
C PRO A 64 5.97 2.32 -2.25
N ASP A 65 7.18 1.86 -2.56
CA ASP A 65 8.00 2.53 -3.57
C ASP A 65 7.41 2.31 -4.97
N GLU A 66 7.54 3.32 -5.83
CA GLU A 66 7.00 3.30 -7.19
C GLU A 66 7.79 2.32 -8.08
N ASN A 67 7.15 1.79 -9.14
CA ASN A 67 7.77 0.91 -10.15
C ASN A 67 8.31 -0.45 -9.62
N GLN A 68 7.61 -1.09 -8.69
CA GLN A 68 7.90 -2.46 -8.24
C GLN A 68 6.98 -3.48 -8.91
N GLU A 69 7.49 -4.68 -9.19
CA GLU A 69 6.68 -5.79 -9.70
C GLU A 69 5.59 -6.19 -8.68
N GLY A 70 4.35 -6.35 -9.13
CA GLY A 70 3.22 -6.71 -8.27
C GLY A 70 2.56 -5.52 -7.55
N ILE A 71 3.01 -4.28 -7.80
CA ILE A 71 2.37 -3.07 -7.27
C ILE A 71 0.95 -2.88 -7.83
N GLU A 72 0.73 -3.32 -9.07
CA GLU A 72 -0.55 -3.28 -9.80
C GLU A 72 -1.64 -4.17 -9.19
N LEU A 73 -1.27 -5.09 -8.29
CA LEU A 73 -2.21 -5.95 -7.57
C LEU A 73 -2.95 -5.20 -6.45
N PHE A 74 -2.39 -4.09 -5.98
CA PHE A 74 -2.91 -3.35 -4.84
C PHE A 74 -2.91 -1.82 -4.98
N THR A 75 -2.47 -1.29 -6.12
CA THR A 75 -2.52 0.14 -6.43
C THR A 75 -3.29 0.38 -7.74
N PRO A 76 -4.16 1.39 -7.82
CA PRO A 76 -4.79 1.75 -9.09
C PRO A 76 -3.77 2.32 -10.08
N ALA A 77 -3.87 1.95 -11.35
CA ALA A 77 -2.98 2.43 -12.42
C ALA A 77 -2.90 3.96 -12.52
N ASN A 78 -3.98 4.66 -12.17
CA ASN A 78 -4.06 6.12 -12.20
C ASN A 78 -3.71 6.80 -10.86
N GLN A 79 -3.33 6.03 -9.83
CA GLN A 79 -3.01 6.53 -8.49
C GLN A 79 -1.76 5.84 -7.92
N PRO A 80 -0.55 6.24 -8.38
CA PRO A 80 0.71 5.67 -7.90
C PRO A 80 1.00 5.99 -6.42
N ILE A 81 0.26 6.93 -5.81
CA ILE A 81 0.46 7.36 -4.43
C ILE A 81 -0.67 6.80 -3.55
N VAL A 82 -0.63 5.50 -3.28
CA VAL A 82 -1.53 4.85 -2.30
C VAL A 82 -0.90 4.91 -0.90
N LEU A 83 -1.70 5.33 0.09
CA LEU A 83 -1.37 5.22 1.50
C LEU A 83 -2.15 4.05 2.10
N ILE A 84 -1.46 2.95 2.39
CA ILE A 84 -2.04 1.75 2.97
C ILE A 84 -2.05 1.91 4.50
N PRO A 85 -3.18 1.72 5.19
CA PRO A 85 -3.21 1.81 6.65
C PRO A 85 -2.20 0.85 7.29
N TYR A 86 -1.41 1.32 8.26
CA TYR A 86 -0.36 0.52 8.91
C TYR A 86 -0.86 -0.82 9.46
N GLY A 87 -2.07 -0.85 10.05
CA GLY A 87 -2.68 -2.08 10.57
C GLY A 87 -2.92 -3.18 9.54
N LYS A 88 -2.81 -2.91 8.23
CA LYS A 88 -2.91 -3.93 7.16
C LYS A 88 -1.62 -4.71 6.95
N ILE A 89 -0.50 -4.19 7.42
CA ILE A 89 0.82 -4.79 7.25
C ILE A 89 1.52 -5.05 8.60
N ASP A 90 0.88 -4.70 9.71
CA ASP A 90 1.48 -4.81 11.04
C ASP A 90 1.85 -6.27 11.34
N GLY A 91 3.08 -6.51 11.79
CA GLY A 91 3.63 -7.85 11.97
C GLY A 91 4.12 -8.57 10.69
N HIS A 92 3.82 -8.03 9.50
CA HIS A 92 4.11 -8.66 8.20
C HIS A 92 5.22 -7.94 7.42
N TYR A 93 6.11 -7.23 8.13
CA TYR A 93 7.24 -6.53 7.52
C TYR A 93 8.49 -6.60 8.40
N LYS A 94 9.65 -6.36 7.77
CA LYS A 94 10.92 -6.09 8.44
C LYS A 94 11.38 -4.67 8.13
N LYS A 95 12.07 -4.03 9.07
CA LYS A 95 12.70 -2.72 8.84
C LYS A 95 14.00 -2.93 8.05
N ILE A 96 14.30 -2.00 7.14
CA ILE A 96 15.52 -2.00 6.31
C ILE A 96 16.17 -0.62 6.32
#